data_AF-A0A0Q4KTR2-F1
#
_entry.id   AF-A0A0Q4KTR2-F1
#
_cell.length_a   1.000
_cell.length_b   1.000
_cell.length_c   1.000
_cell.angle_alpha   90.00
_cell.angle_beta   90.00
_cell.angle_gamma   90.00
#
_symmetry.space_group_name_H-M   'P 1'
#
loop_
_entity.id
_entity.type
_entity.pdbx_description
1 polymer ?
#
loop_
_entity_poly.entity_id
_entity_poly.type
_entity_poly.pdbx_seq_one_letter_code
_entity_poly.pdbx_strand_id
1 'polypeptide(L)' 'MDLSFARFHGHPVTVLPVELAVLLVGVASRQAASQTARMQAAIDRAGPVDALMAPASGCFSTATARALMRWKDE' A
#
# COMPACT_ATOMS: atom_id res chain seq x y z
N MET A 1 5.72 20.46 1.99
CA MET A 1 4.70 19.84 1.14
C MET A 1 3.80 19.04 2.06
N ASP A 2 2.60 19.55 2.31
CA ASP A 2 1.64 18.93 3.21
C ASP A 2 0.94 17.78 2.47
N LEU A 3 1.12 16.55 2.97
CA LEU A 3 0.54 15.32 2.43
C LEU A 3 -0.65 14.85 3.27
N SER A 4 -1.42 15.80 3.80
CA SER A 4 -2.68 15.51 4.47
C SER A 4 -3.65 14.91 3.46
N PHE A 5 -3.88 13.60 3.55
CA PHE A 5 -5.01 12.95 2.88
C PHE A 5 -6.27 13.66 3.34
N ALA A 6 -6.90 14.38 2.41
CA ALA A 6 -8.20 14.99 2.64
C ALA A 6 -9.09 13.92 3.27
N ARG A 7 -9.50 14.20 4.51
CA ARG A 7 -10.50 13.44 5.28
C ARG A 7 -11.51 12.86 4.31
N PHE A 8 -11.71 11.55 4.39
CA PHE A 8 -12.81 10.87 3.70
C PHE A 8 -14.11 11.55 4.12
N HIS A 9 -14.56 12.52 3.32
CA HIS A 9 -15.84 13.15 3.50
C HIS A 9 -16.87 12.06 3.19
N GLY A 10 -17.60 11.62 4.21
CA GLY A 10 -18.67 10.64 4.04
C GLY A 10 -19.67 11.18 3.03
N HIS A 11 -19.55 10.73 1.79
CA HIS A 11 -20.57 11.01 0.80
C HIS A 11 -21.86 10.33 1.24
N PRO A 12 -23.03 10.99 1.11
CA PRO A 12 -24.29 10.30 1.31
C PRO A 12 -24.27 9.07 0.41
N VAL A 13 -24.51 7.90 0.99
CA VAL A 13 -24.63 6.64 0.25
C VAL A 13 -25.83 6.81 -0.68
N THR A 14 -25.58 7.29 -1.89
CA THR A 14 -26.58 7.33 -2.93
C THR A 14 -26.90 5.87 -3.24
N VAL A 15 -28.17 5.49 -3.10
CA VAL A 15 -28.62 4.16 -3.49
C VAL A 15 -28.31 4.04 -4.98
N LEU A 16 -27.29 3.24 -5.28
CA LEU A 16 -26.82 3.06 -6.64
C LEU A 16 -27.93 2.37 -7.43
N PRO A 17 -28.35 2.90 -8.60
CA PRO A 17 -29.25 2.15 -9.47
C PRO A 17 -28.69 0.76 -9.72
N VAL A 18 -29.55 -0.27 -9.65
CA VAL A 18 -29.13 -1.68 -9.73
C VAL A 18 -28.26 -1.94 -10.96
N GLU A 19 -28.65 -1.41 -12.12
CA GLU A 19 -27.88 -1.55 -13.37
C GLU A 19 -26.46 -0.98 -13.26
N LEU A 20 -26.30 0.15 -12.58
CA LEU A 20 -25.01 0.77 -12.35
C LEU A 20 -24.17 -0.05 -11.36
N ALA A 21 -24.80 -0.64 -10.34
CA ALA A 21 -24.12 -1.56 -9.43
C ALA A 21 -23.59 -2.80 -10.17
N VAL A 22 -24.40 -3.39 -11.05
CA VAL A 22 -24.00 -4.53 -11.89
C VAL A 22 -22.83 -4.14 -12.80
N LEU A 23 -22.89 -2.97 -13.43
CA LEU A 23 -21.79 -2.46 -14.26
C LEU A 23 -20.49 -2.31 -13.46
N LEU A 24 -20.55 -1.68 -12.28
CA LEU A 24 -19.38 -1.48 -11.43
C LEU A 24 -18.79 -2.80 -10.95
N VAL A 25 -19.61 -3.80 -10.62
CA VAL A 25 -19.14 -5.15 -10.29
C VAL A 25 -18.39 -5.76 -11.47
N GLY A 26 -18.90 -5.62 -12.69
CA GLY A 26 -18.23 -6.11 -13.91
C GLY A 26 -16.88 -5.44 -14.14
N VAL A 27 -16.82 -4.11 -13.96
CA VAL A 27 -15.57 -3.33 -14.06
C VAL A 27 -14.58 -3.78 -12.99
N ALA A 28 -14.99 -3.82 -11.73
CA ALA A 28 -14.15 -4.24 -10.61
C ALA A 28 -13.62 -5.67 -10.79
N SER A 29 -14.46 -6.59 -11.27
CA SER A 29 -14.06 -7.97 -11.56
C SER A 29 -12.97 -8.04 -12.63
N ARG A 30 -13.09 -7.24 -13.71
CA ARG A 30 -12.05 -7.16 -14.75
C ARG A 30 -10.76 -6.56 -14.22
N GLN A 31 -10.84 -5.52 -13.38
CA GLN A 31 -9.66 -4.92 -12.75
C GLN A 31 -8.96 -5.93 -11.83
N ALA A 32 -9.71 -6.66 -11.01
CA ALA A 32 -9.17 -7.69 -10.13
C ALA A 32 -8.56 -8.88 -10.90
N ALA A 33 -9.08 -9.20 -12.10
CA ALA A 33 -8.57 -10.27 -12.95
C ALA A 33 -7.41 -9.84 -13.87
N SER A 34 -7.03 -8.56 -13.86
CA SER A 34 -5.97 -8.03 -14.72
C SER A 34 -4.61 -8.68 -14.44
N GLN A 35 -3.71 -8.66 -15.43
CA GLN A 35 -2.37 -9.24 -15.29
C GLN A 35 -1.56 -8.55 -14.18
N THR A 36 -1.71 -7.23 -14.04
CA THR A 36 -1.05 -6.45 -12.98
C THR A 36 -1.59 -6.81 -11.60
N ALA A 37 -2.91 -6.93 -11.42
CA ALA A 37 -3.52 -7.37 -10.16
C ALA A 37 -3.07 -8.79 -9.77
N ARG A 38 -2.96 -9.70 -10.76
CA ARG A 38 -2.45 -11.06 -10.53
C ARG A 38 -0.98 -11.07 -10.10
N MET A 39 -0.15 -10.23 -10.70
CA MET A 39 1.26 -10.09 -10.32
C MET A 39 1.39 -9.51 -8.91
N GLN A 40 0.62 -8.46 -8.59
CA GLN A 40 0.59 -7.87 -7.26
C GLN A 40 0.13 -8.89 -6.21
N ALA A 41 -0.95 -9.63 -6.49
CA ALA A 41 -1.42 -10.69 -5.58
C ALA A 41 -0.38 -11.81 -5.39
N ALA A 42 0.47 -12.08 -6.38
CA ALA A 42 1.56 -13.03 -6.24
C ALA A 42 2.69 -12.49 -5.34
N ILE A 43 3.01 -11.19 -5.46
CA ILE A 43 3.96 -10.49 -4.58
C ILE A 43 3.43 -10.49 -3.14
N ASP A 44 2.16 -10.12 -2.94
CA ASP A 44 1.54 -10.05 -1.61
C ASP A 44 1.39 -11.44 -0.96
N ARG A 45 1.20 -12.49 -1.77
CA ARG A 45 1.08 -13.88 -1.30
C ARG A 45 2.42 -14.51 -0.96
N ALA A 46 3.52 -14.08 -1.58
CA ALA A 46 4.85 -14.46 -1.11
C ALA A 46 4.99 -13.90 0.31
N GLY A 47 4.89 -14.79 1.31
CA GLY A 47 4.87 -14.45 2.74
C GLY A 47 6.01 -13.51 3.17
N PRO A 48 6.00 -13.03 4.42
CA PRO A 48 6.55 -11.74 4.82
C PRO A 48 7.93 -11.48 4.18
N VAL A 49 7.88 -10.75 3.06
CA VAL A 49 9.06 -10.19 2.38
C VAL A 49 9.85 -9.31 3.36
N ASP A 50 9.22 -8.90 4.45
CA ASP A 50 9.81 -8.20 5.58
C ASP A 50 11.10 -8.84 6.09
N ALA A 51 11.21 -10.17 6.14
CA ALA A 51 12.47 -10.82 6.56
C ALA A 51 13.53 -10.92 5.44
N LEU A 52 13.11 -11.01 4.18
CA LEU A 52 14.00 -11.11 3.01
C LEU A 52 14.52 -9.76 2.53
N MET A 53 13.74 -8.70 2.74
CA MET A 53 14.08 -7.31 2.44
C MET A 53 14.47 -6.52 3.69
N ALA A 54 14.44 -7.14 4.88
CA ALA A 54 15.07 -6.57 6.06
C ALA A 54 16.57 -6.42 5.78
N PRO A 55 17.11 -5.20 5.90
CA PRO A 55 18.56 -5.01 5.90
C PRO A 55 19.17 -5.89 6.99
N ALA A 56 20.30 -6.55 6.71
CA ALA A 56 20.97 -7.42 7.69
C ALA A 56 21.31 -6.70 9.01
N SER A 57 21.48 -5.38 8.95
CA SER A 57 21.72 -4.50 10.09
C SER A 57 20.46 -3.99 10.78
N GLY A 58 19.27 -4.41 10.35
CA GLY A 58 17.96 -3.92 10.83
C GLY A 58 17.67 -2.46 10.51
N CYS A 59 18.56 -1.78 9.77
CA CYS A 59 18.42 -0.38 9.40
C CYS A 59 18.57 -0.21 7.90
N PHE A 60 17.73 0.64 7.30
CA PHE A 60 17.76 0.92 5.86
C PHE A 60 19.13 1.42 5.39
N SER A 61 19.86 2.16 6.24
CA SER A 61 21.23 2.61 6.01
C SER A 61 22.03 2.58 7.31
N THR A 62 23.00 1.67 7.37
CA THR A 62 23.91 1.53 8.52
C THR A 62 24.73 2.80 8.75
N ALA A 63 25.15 3.48 7.68
CA ALA A 63 25.93 4.72 7.79
C ALA A 63 25.10 5.83 8.45
N THR A 64 23.85 5.98 8.04
CA THR A 64 22.92 6.98 8.58
C THR A 64 22.56 6.67 10.04
N ALA A 65 22.23 5.41 10.34
CA ALA A 65 21.94 4.99 11.72
C ALA A 65 23.11 5.29 12.67
N ARG A 66 24.35 5.01 12.24
CA ARG A 66 25.56 5.33 13.02
C ARG A 66 25.78 6.83 13.18
N ALA A 67 25.49 7.64 12.17
CA ALA A 67 25.62 9.09 12.27
C ALA A 67 24.63 9.67 13.29
N LEU A 68 23.37 9.20 13.28
CA LEU A 68 22.34 9.63 14.24
C LEU A 68 22.66 9.20 15.68
N MET A 69 23.18 7.97 15.87
CA MET A 69 23.58 7.50 17.20
C MET A 69 24.71 8.35 17.80
N ARG A 70 25.72 8.71 16.99
CA ARG A 70 26.81 9.59 17.44
C ARG A 70 26.33 10.98 17.83
N TRP A 71 25.44 11.57 17.04
CA TRP A 71 24.87 12.89 17.34
C TRP A 71 24.09 12.91 18.65
N LYS A 72 23.40 11.83 19.00
CA LYS A 72 22.64 11.73 20.25
C LYS A 72 23.54 11.68 21.50
N ASP A 73 24.78 11.24 21.34
CA ASP A 73 25.75 11.10 22.44
C ASP A 73 26.64 12.34 22.61
N GLU A 74 26.46 13.37 21.76
CA GLU A 74 27.02 14.73 21.87
C GLU A 74 26.06 15.67 22.62
#